data_AF-A0A6S7I8G4-F1
#
_entry.id   AF-A0A6S7I8G4-F1
#
_cell.length_a   1.000
_cell.length_b   1.000
_cell.length_c   1.000
_cell.angle_alpha   90.00
_cell.angle_beta   90.00
_cell.angle_gamma   90.00
#
_symmetry.space_group_name_H-M   'P 1'
#
loop_
_entity.id
_entity.type
_entity.pdbx_description
1 polymer ?
#
loop_
_entity_poly.entity_id
_entity_poly.type
_entity_poly.pdbx_seq_one_letter_code
_entity_poly.pdbx_strand_id
1 'polypeptide(L)'
;MFRTSKFRKKSMLESTLTNKEELQDLLQSMKRPDNEYILSLSRGGLWTPCDDLVAIGFEIEKTFRYKTVAHDVTKPIPISELRTNILENPKVKSLWSNIIQECPYLISHDCSKVCLENITFLYLKIRAFSFSRGLINKYRKQNSSNSKKALRKTLQQKSEVNPE
;
A
#
# COMPACT_ATOMS: atom_id res chain seq x y z
N MET A 1 14.52 47.34 -12.23
CA MET A 1 14.89 46.36 -13.28
C MET A 1 14.86 44.97 -12.66
N PHE A 2 13.77 44.21 -12.86
CA PHE A 2 13.59 42.88 -12.26
C PHE A 2 14.11 41.78 -13.21
N ARG A 3 15.30 41.24 -12.94
CA ARG A 3 15.82 40.00 -13.55
C ARG A 3 16.14 38.98 -12.45
N THR A 4 15.11 38.37 -11.85
CA THR A 4 15.29 37.31 -10.84
C THR A 4 14.53 36.02 -11.16
N SER A 5 13.66 35.99 -12.18
CA SER A 5 12.80 34.82 -12.42
C SER A 5 13.50 33.65 -13.14
N LYS A 6 14.54 33.91 -13.95
CA LYS A 6 15.25 32.85 -14.70
C LYS A 6 16.18 32.00 -13.82
N PHE A 7 16.90 32.62 -12.89
CA PHE A 7 17.81 31.91 -11.97
C PHE A 7 17.04 31.00 -10.99
N ARG A 8 15.92 31.48 -10.45
CA ARG A 8 15.07 30.69 -9.54
C ARG A 8 14.42 29.48 -10.22
N LYS A 9 14.07 29.61 -11.51
CA LYS A 9 13.56 28.47 -12.30
C LYS A 9 14.64 27.45 -12.62
N LYS A 10 15.88 27.90 -12.89
CA LYS A 10 17.02 27.01 -13.16
C LYS A 10 17.42 26.21 -11.91
N SER A 11 17.54 26.87 -10.75
CA SER A 11 17.88 26.20 -9.49
C SER A 11 16.80 25.21 -9.05
N MET A 12 15.51 25.53 -9.26
CA MET A 12 14.40 24.63 -8.95
C MET A 12 14.35 23.40 -9.88
N LEU A 13 14.72 23.58 -11.14
CA LEU A 13 14.82 22.48 -12.10
C LEU A 13 16.00 21.55 -11.76
N GLU A 14 17.16 22.13 -11.42
CA GLU A 14 18.34 21.38 -10.99
C GLU A 14 18.03 20.58 -9.70
N SER A 15 17.43 21.20 -8.68
CA SER A 15 17.05 20.49 -7.46
C SER A 15 16.02 19.37 -7.68
N THR A 16 15.10 19.54 -8.63
CA THR A 16 14.10 18.49 -8.94
C THR A 16 14.67 17.36 -9.77
N LEU A 17 15.73 17.60 -10.54
CA LEU A 17 16.48 16.55 -11.24
C LEU A 17 17.29 15.73 -10.24
N THR A 18 18.05 16.38 -9.35
CA THR A 18 18.83 15.71 -8.31
C THR A 18 17.96 14.83 -7.41
N ASN A 19 16.81 15.32 -6.97
CA ASN A 19 15.89 14.52 -6.15
C ASN A 19 15.34 13.28 -6.88
N LYS A 20 15.17 13.36 -8.21
CA LYS A 20 14.72 12.21 -9.00
C LYS A 20 15.82 11.17 -9.14
N GLU A 21 17.06 11.61 -9.34
CA GLU A 21 18.23 10.74 -9.42
C GLU A 21 18.46 10.02 -8.09
N GLU A 22 18.48 10.76 -6.97
CA GLU A 22 18.59 10.17 -5.63
C GLU A 22 17.48 9.14 -5.34
N LEU A 23 16.25 9.43 -5.77
CA LEU A 23 15.13 8.50 -5.60
C LEU A 23 15.33 7.23 -6.43
N GLN A 24 15.82 7.34 -7.67
CA GLN A 24 16.10 6.18 -8.52
C GLN A 24 17.24 5.34 -7.94
N ASP A 25 18.31 5.98 -7.48
CA ASP A 25 19.45 5.33 -6.85
C ASP A 25 19.04 4.55 -5.59
N LEU A 26 18.20 5.16 -4.75
CA LEU A 26 17.64 4.51 -3.58
C LEU A 26 16.71 3.33 -3.95
N LEU A 27 15.84 3.50 -4.95
CA LEU A 27 14.99 2.40 -5.42
C LEU A 27 15.81 1.23 -5.97
N GLN A 28 16.90 1.54 -6.68
CA GLN A 28 17.78 0.53 -7.23
C GLN A 28 18.58 -0.19 -6.15
N SER A 29 19.02 0.50 -5.08
CA SER A 29 19.76 -0.10 -3.97
C SER A 29 18.91 -1.09 -3.16
N MET A 30 17.59 -0.88 -3.12
CA MET A 30 16.62 -1.80 -2.50
C MET A 30 16.36 -3.07 -3.32
N LYS A 31 16.89 -3.17 -4.55
CA LYS A 31 16.78 -4.38 -5.37
C LYS A 31 17.72 -5.47 -4.84
N ARG A 32 17.23 -6.70 -4.75
CA ARG A 32 18.06 -7.90 -4.55
C ARG A 32 17.86 -8.88 -5.71
N PRO A 33 18.86 -9.70 -6.06
CA PRO A 33 18.71 -10.69 -7.13
C PRO A 33 17.89 -11.91 -6.68
N ASP A 34 17.80 -12.17 -5.37
CA ASP A 34 17.48 -13.50 -4.86
C ASP A 34 16.13 -13.54 -4.15
N ASN A 35 15.11 -14.09 -4.82
CA ASN A 35 13.88 -14.56 -4.18
C ASN A 35 13.26 -15.64 -5.08
N GLU A 36 13.32 -16.90 -4.66
CA GLU A 36 12.87 -18.05 -5.47
C GLU A 36 11.42 -17.94 -5.92
N TYR A 37 10.54 -17.44 -5.04
CA TYR A 37 9.12 -17.26 -5.37
C TYR A 37 8.95 -16.21 -6.48
N ILE A 38 9.58 -15.05 -6.36
CA ILE A 38 9.51 -14.00 -7.38
C ILE A 38 10.17 -14.48 -8.68
N LEU A 39 11.32 -15.14 -8.60
CA LEU A 39 12.03 -15.69 -9.76
C LEU A 39 11.18 -16.73 -10.50
N SER A 40 10.47 -17.61 -9.79
CA SER A 40 9.60 -18.62 -10.40
C SER A 40 8.40 -18.03 -11.15
N LEU A 41 7.91 -16.86 -10.73
CA LEU A 41 6.78 -16.17 -11.34
C LEU A 41 7.20 -15.13 -12.39
N SER A 42 8.43 -14.64 -12.29
CA SER A 42 8.96 -13.57 -13.12
C SER A 42 9.34 -14.09 -14.50
N ARG A 43 9.00 -13.32 -15.54
CA ARG A 43 9.56 -13.45 -16.89
C ARG A 43 10.67 -12.43 -17.14
N GLY A 44 11.38 -12.02 -16.09
CA GLY A 44 12.42 -10.99 -16.11
C GLY A 44 11.95 -9.57 -15.79
N GLY A 45 10.65 -9.37 -15.53
CA GLY A 45 10.06 -8.05 -15.28
C GLY A 45 9.73 -7.72 -13.81
N LEU A 46 9.74 -8.72 -12.92
CA LEU A 46 9.44 -8.49 -11.50
C LEU A 46 10.67 -8.01 -10.74
N TRP A 47 10.43 -7.09 -9.81
CA TRP A 47 11.44 -6.55 -8.91
C TRP A 47 11.41 -7.29 -7.58
N THR A 48 12.57 -7.76 -7.14
CA THR A 48 12.74 -8.40 -5.83
C THR A 48 13.25 -7.38 -4.83
N PRO A 49 12.46 -7.07 -3.77
CA PRO A 49 12.87 -6.13 -2.72
C PRO A 49 13.88 -6.75 -1.75
N CYS A 50 14.64 -5.91 -1.05
CA CYS A 50 15.46 -6.33 0.08
C CYS A 50 14.63 -6.72 1.32
N ASP A 51 15.25 -7.48 2.23
CA ASP A 51 14.58 -8.05 3.40
C ASP A 51 14.03 -6.97 4.34
N ASP A 52 14.76 -5.86 4.54
CA ASP A 52 14.28 -4.75 5.36
C ASP A 52 13.03 -4.10 4.78
N LEU A 53 12.95 -3.95 3.45
CA LEU A 53 11.76 -3.40 2.80
C LEU A 53 10.57 -4.37 2.91
N VAL A 54 10.84 -5.68 2.82
CA VAL A 54 9.84 -6.71 3.07
C VAL A 54 9.34 -6.64 4.52
N ALA A 55 10.24 -6.50 5.49
CA ALA A 55 9.92 -6.36 6.91
C ALA A 55 9.10 -5.09 7.20
N ILE A 56 9.40 -3.97 6.54
CA ILE A 56 8.57 -2.76 6.58
C ILE A 56 7.16 -3.08 6.05
N GLY A 57 7.06 -3.79 4.91
CA GLY A 57 5.79 -4.25 4.36
C GLY A 57 4.97 -5.09 5.35
N PHE A 58 5.63 -5.96 6.12
CA PHE A 58 4.97 -6.73 7.18
C PHE A 58 4.42 -5.85 8.30
N GLU A 59 5.18 -4.86 8.78
CA GLU A 59 4.71 -3.94 9.83
C GLU A 59 3.55 -3.06 9.34
N ILE A 60 3.58 -2.63 8.07
CA ILE A 60 2.47 -1.93 7.43
C ILE A 60 1.22 -2.82 7.42
N GLU A 61 1.32 -4.06 6.92
CA GLU A 61 0.18 -4.99 6.84
C GLU A 61 -0.37 -5.34 8.21
N LYS A 62 0.50 -5.55 9.21
CA LYS A 62 0.11 -5.81 10.60
C LYS A 62 -0.72 -4.66 11.15
N THR A 63 -0.26 -3.43 10.97
CA THR A 63 -0.96 -2.22 11.43
C THR A 63 -2.29 -2.04 10.69
N PHE A 64 -2.30 -2.26 9.38
CA PHE A 64 -3.51 -2.22 8.55
C PHE A 64 -4.55 -3.24 9.03
N ARG A 65 -4.15 -4.49 9.25
CA ARG A 65 -5.05 -5.55 9.71
C ARG A 65 -5.61 -5.25 11.08
N TYR A 66 -4.77 -4.82 12.03
CA TYR A 66 -5.22 -4.47 13.38
C TYR A 66 -6.34 -3.43 13.37
N LYS A 67 -6.22 -2.39 12.53
CA LYS A 67 -7.25 -1.36 12.38
C LYS A 67 -8.46 -1.79 11.55
N THR A 68 -8.36 -2.85 10.74
CA THR A 68 -9.42 -3.30 9.83
C THR A 68 -10.13 -4.59 10.25
N VAL A 69 -9.78 -5.20 11.39
CA VAL A 69 -10.39 -6.47 11.88
C VAL A 69 -11.92 -6.40 11.93
N ALA A 70 -12.48 -5.34 12.50
CA ALA A 70 -13.93 -5.12 12.64
C ALA A 70 -14.40 -3.94 11.78
N HIS A 71 -13.82 -3.77 10.60
CA HIS A 71 -14.09 -2.60 9.77
C HIS A 71 -15.54 -2.55 9.28
N ASP A 72 -16.20 -1.43 9.54
CA ASP A 72 -17.53 -1.11 9.04
C ASP A 72 -17.47 -0.77 7.54
N VAL A 73 -18.21 -1.50 6.71
CA VAL A 73 -18.24 -1.33 5.24
C VAL A 73 -18.66 0.09 4.83
N THR A 74 -19.43 0.78 5.68
CA THR A 74 -19.97 2.12 5.39
C THR A 74 -18.97 3.24 5.66
N LYS A 75 -17.87 2.96 6.35
CA LYS A 75 -16.86 3.97 6.72
C LYS A 75 -15.67 3.95 5.77
N PRO A 76 -15.00 5.08 5.55
CA PRO A 76 -13.73 5.11 4.84
C PRO A 76 -12.61 4.50 5.71
N ILE A 77 -11.68 3.80 5.07
CA ILE A 77 -10.47 3.29 5.75
C ILE A 77 -9.58 4.50 6.10
N PRO A 78 -9.14 4.66 7.37
CA PRO A 78 -8.38 5.83 7.81
C PRO A 78 -6.90 5.74 7.38
N ILE A 79 -6.62 5.89 6.08
CA ILE A 79 -5.26 5.78 5.51
C ILE A 79 -4.30 6.79 6.13
N SER A 80 -4.74 8.03 6.38
CA SER A 80 -3.88 9.07 6.95
C SER A 80 -3.42 8.74 8.37
N GLU A 81 -4.32 8.24 9.21
CA GLU A 81 -4.00 7.80 10.59
C GLU A 81 -3.05 6.60 10.56
N LEU A 82 -3.35 5.60 9.72
CA LEU A 82 -2.50 4.43 9.51
C LEU A 82 -1.08 4.84 9.11
N ARG A 83 -0.95 5.76 8.15
CA ARG A 83 0.33 6.26 7.69
C ARG A 83 1.12 6.89 8.84
N THR A 84 0.51 7.78 9.62
CA THR A 84 1.18 8.42 10.76
C THR A 84 1.66 7.37 11.77
N ASN A 85 0.80 6.43 12.16
CA ASN A 85 1.16 5.37 13.11
C ASN A 85 2.34 4.50 12.61
N ILE A 86 2.39 4.21 11.31
CA ILE A 86 3.48 3.44 10.71
C ILE A 86 4.78 4.25 10.68
N LEU A 87 4.73 5.52 10.28
CA LEU A 87 5.92 6.38 10.19
C LEU A 87 6.48 6.71 11.58
N GLU A 88 5.66 6.69 12.62
CA GLU A 88 6.09 6.87 14.01
C GLU A 88 6.67 5.58 14.63
N ASN A 89 6.38 4.41 14.04
CA ASN A 89 6.83 3.12 14.54
C ASN A 89 8.38 3.03 14.57
N PRO A 90 9.00 2.83 15.75
CA PRO A 90 10.45 2.74 15.88
C PRO A 90 11.08 1.63 15.03
N LYS A 91 10.39 0.50 14.88
CA LYS A 91 10.88 -0.63 14.08
C LYS A 91 10.94 -0.28 12.59
N VAL A 92 9.93 0.42 12.07
CA VAL A 92 9.91 0.89 10.68
C VAL A 92 11.04 1.89 10.44
N LYS A 93 11.25 2.83 11.37
CA LYS A 93 12.37 3.78 11.30
C LYS A 93 13.72 3.08 11.29
N SER A 94 13.91 2.09 12.18
CA SER A 94 15.16 1.32 12.25
C SER A 94 15.44 0.54 10.96
N LEU A 95 14.45 -0.18 10.43
CA LEU A 95 14.59 -0.92 9.17
C LEU A 95 14.87 0.03 8.00
N TRP A 96 14.23 1.20 7.98
CA TRP A 96 14.49 2.20 6.96
C TRP A 96 15.92 2.77 7.07
N SER A 97 16.40 3.03 8.28
CA SER A 97 17.78 3.47 8.50
C SER A 97 18.81 2.45 7.97
N ASN A 98 18.56 1.15 8.14
CA ASN A 98 19.41 0.10 7.57
C ASN A 98 19.47 0.19 6.04
N ILE A 99 18.32 0.34 5.37
CA ILE A 99 18.25 0.49 3.91
C ILE A 99 19.08 1.69 3.43
N ILE A 100 18.99 2.82 4.14
CA ILE A 100 19.77 4.02 3.80
C ILE A 100 21.26 3.81 4.03
N GLN A 101 21.64 3.10 5.10
CA GLN A 101 23.04 2.82 5.40
C GLN A 101 23.67 1.82 4.41
N GLU A 102 22.91 0.86 3.91
CA GLU A 102 23.34 -0.07 2.87
C GLU A 102 23.33 0.53 1.45
N CYS A 103 22.74 1.71 1.28
CA CYS A 103 22.70 2.38 -0.01
C CYS A 103 24.12 2.87 -0.37
N PRO A 104 24.68 2.47 -1.53
CA PRO A 104 26.02 2.89 -1.94
C PRO A 104 26.07 4.37 -2.38
N TYR A 105 24.91 5.02 -2.48
CA TYR A 105 24.76 6.40 -2.92
C TYR A 105 24.47 7.31 -1.74
N LEU A 106 24.97 8.55 -1.80
CA LEU A 106 24.65 9.57 -0.81
C LEU A 106 23.21 10.05 -1.03
N ILE A 107 22.30 9.67 -0.14
CA ILE A 107 20.90 10.07 -0.20
C ILE A 107 20.64 11.20 0.79
N SER A 108 20.02 12.29 0.33
CA SER A 108 19.61 13.37 1.22
C SER A 108 18.53 12.91 2.20
N HIS A 109 18.54 13.49 3.40
CA HIS A 109 17.53 13.19 4.42
C HIS A 109 16.10 13.42 3.91
N ASP A 110 15.88 14.50 3.16
CA ASP A 110 14.57 14.84 2.63
C ASP A 110 14.10 13.84 1.56
N CYS A 111 14.99 13.42 0.65
CA CYS A 111 14.68 12.38 -0.33
C CYS A 111 14.34 11.05 0.35
N SER A 112 15.16 10.62 1.30
CA SER A 112 14.95 9.42 2.10
C SER A 112 13.58 9.43 2.79
N LYS A 113 13.25 10.53 3.48
CA LYS A 113 11.96 10.68 4.16
C LYS A 113 10.79 10.60 3.19
N VAL A 114 10.85 11.36 2.08
CA VAL A 114 9.80 11.37 1.05
C VAL A 114 9.61 9.98 0.44
N CYS A 115 10.70 9.23 0.23
CA CYS A 115 10.64 7.87 -0.29
C CYS A 115 9.87 6.93 0.66
N LEU A 116 10.22 6.91 1.96
CA LEU A 116 9.51 6.11 2.95
C LEU A 116 8.01 6.47 3.05
N GLU A 117 7.70 7.76 3.06
CA GLU A 117 6.32 8.26 3.08
C GLU A 117 5.52 7.76 1.86
N ASN A 118 6.13 7.83 0.67
CA ASN A 118 5.51 7.40 -0.57
C ASN A 118 5.32 5.88 -0.64
N ILE A 119 6.32 5.10 -0.26
CA ILE A 119 6.23 3.63 -0.19
C ILE A 119 5.09 3.22 0.74
N THR A 120 5.06 3.80 1.95
CA THR A 120 4.03 3.52 2.96
C THR A 120 2.65 3.88 2.44
N PHE A 121 2.50 5.08 1.87
CA PHE A 121 1.22 5.55 1.36
C PHE A 121 0.71 4.73 0.17
N LEU A 122 1.60 4.37 -0.75
CA LEU A 122 1.27 3.54 -1.91
C LEU A 122 0.79 2.16 -1.46
N TYR A 123 1.52 1.52 -0.53
CA TYR A 123 1.12 0.24 0.04
C TYR A 123 -0.29 0.32 0.64
N LEU A 124 -0.53 1.29 1.54
CA LEU A 124 -1.81 1.45 2.20
C LEU A 124 -2.96 1.67 1.21
N LYS A 125 -2.74 2.45 0.15
CA LYS A 125 -3.74 2.68 -0.91
C LYS A 125 -4.09 1.41 -1.66
N ILE A 126 -3.08 0.68 -2.15
CA ILE A 126 -3.30 -0.58 -2.88
C ILE A 126 -3.99 -1.60 -1.98
N ARG A 127 -3.56 -1.66 -0.72
CA ARG A 127 -4.12 -2.57 0.26
C ARG A 127 -5.56 -2.26 0.63
N ALA A 128 -5.88 -0.97 0.83
CA ALA A 128 -7.22 -0.49 1.06
C ALA A 128 -8.15 -0.80 -0.11
N PHE A 129 -7.71 -0.54 -1.35
CA PHE A 129 -8.48 -0.87 -2.55
C PHE A 129 -8.77 -2.38 -2.63
N SER A 130 -7.75 -3.21 -2.41
CA SER A 130 -7.88 -4.67 -2.43
C SER A 130 -8.83 -5.18 -1.33
N PHE A 131 -8.73 -4.61 -0.13
CA PHE A 131 -9.62 -4.92 0.99
C PHE A 131 -11.08 -4.57 0.67
N SER A 132 -11.34 -3.34 0.21
CA SER A 132 -12.67 -2.87 -0.14
C SER A 132 -13.30 -3.72 -1.25
N ARG A 133 -12.53 -4.11 -2.27
CA ARG A 133 -12.99 -5.03 -3.32
C ARG A 133 -13.42 -6.38 -2.75
N GLY A 134 -12.65 -6.93 -1.82
CA GLY A 134 -12.99 -8.17 -1.11
C GLY A 134 -14.27 -8.05 -0.29
N LEU A 135 -14.43 -6.93 0.42
CA LEU A 135 -15.59 -6.64 1.27
C LEU A 135 -16.89 -6.52 0.45
N ILE A 136 -16.84 -5.77 -0.66
CA ILE A 136 -17.96 -5.63 -1.61
C ILE A 136 -18.37 -7.00 -2.17
N ASN A 137 -17.39 -7.82 -2.57
CA ASN A 137 -17.66 -9.15 -3.11
C ASN A 137 -18.30 -10.08 -2.07
N LYS A 138 -17.83 -10.03 -0.82
CA LYS A 138 -18.43 -10.79 0.29
C LYS A 138 -19.88 -10.35 0.54
N TYR A 139 -20.13 -9.05 0.58
CA TYR A 139 -21.46 -8.49 0.78
C TYR A 139 -22.43 -8.89 -0.35
N ARG A 140 -22.00 -8.79 -1.62
CA ARG A 140 -22.79 -9.24 -2.78
C ARG A 140 -23.16 -10.73 -2.70
N LYS A 141 -22.20 -11.58 -2.32
CA LYS A 141 -22.44 -13.02 -2.15
C LYS A 141 -23.43 -13.30 -1.02
N GLN A 142 -23.29 -12.63 0.12
CA GLN A 142 -24.21 -12.77 1.25
C GLN A 142 -25.64 -12.33 0.89
N ASN A 143 -25.80 -11.20 0.22
CA ASN A 143 -27.11 -10.72 -0.22
C ASN A 143 -27.76 -11.65 -1.25
N SER A 144 -27.00 -12.19 -2.20
CA SER A 144 -27.50 -13.19 -3.13
C SER A 144 -27.95 -14.48 -2.43
N SER A 145 -27.20 -14.92 -1.41
CA SER A 145 -27.60 -16.06 -0.58
C SER A 145 -28.88 -15.78 0.20
N ASN A 146 -28.98 -14.59 0.81
CA ASN A 146 -30.13 -14.21 1.63
C ASN A 146 -31.41 -14.05 0.79
N SER A 147 -31.32 -13.47 -0.41
CA SER A 147 -32.48 -13.36 -1.30
C SER A 147 -32.97 -14.73 -1.78
N LYS A 148 -32.06 -15.65 -2.12
CA LYS A 148 -32.41 -17.03 -2.47
C LYS A 148 -33.09 -17.77 -1.30
N LYS A 149 -32.59 -17.59 -0.07
CA LYS A 149 -33.21 -18.16 1.13
C LYS A 149 -34.61 -17.57 1.38
N ALA A 150 -34.77 -16.26 1.21
CA ALA A 150 -36.06 -15.60 1.35
C ALA A 150 -37.07 -16.12 0.32
N LEU A 151 -36.66 -16.24 -0.95
CA LEU A 151 -37.50 -16.77 -2.02
C LEU A 151 -37.92 -18.23 -1.78
N ARG A 152 -37.01 -19.07 -1.25
CA ARG A 152 -37.35 -20.45 -0.88
C ARG A 152 -38.40 -20.50 0.24
N LYS A 153 -38.27 -19.65 1.26
CA LYS A 153 -39.27 -19.55 2.33
C LYS A 153 -40.64 -19.11 1.82
N THR A 154 -40.69 -18.11 0.94
CA THR A 154 -41.97 -17.62 0.39
C THR A 154 -42.62 -18.65 -0.53
N LEU A 155 -41.85 -19.41 -1.31
CA LEU A 155 -42.37 -20.52 -2.12
C LEU A 155 -42.93 -21.65 -1.26
N GLN A 156 -42.23 -22.06 -0.19
CA GLN A 156 -42.70 -23.09 0.75
C GLN A 156 -44.02 -22.69 1.42
N GLN A 157 -44.10 -21.44 1.91
CA GLN A 157 -45.33 -20.93 2.52
C GLN A 157 -46.49 -20.91 1.53
N LYS A 158 -46.25 -20.54 0.26
CA LYS A 158 -47.29 -20.56 -0.78
C LYS A 158 -47.75 -21.97 -1.14
N SER A 159 -46.87 -22.98 -1.11
CA SER A 159 -47.25 -24.37 -1.36
C SER A 159 -48.00 -25.02 -0.19
N GLU A 160 -47.75 -24.59 1.05
CA GLU A 160 -48.46 -25.11 2.23
C GLU A 160 -49.87 -24.52 2.40
N VAL A 161 -50.12 -23.31 1.89
CA VAL A 161 -51.42 -22.61 2.00
C VAL A 161 -52.41 -23.03 0.90
N ASN A 162 -51.96 -23.74 -0.13
CA ASN A 162 -52.79 -24.29 -1.19
C ASN A 162 -52.72 -25.83 -1.19
N PRO A 163 -53.25 -26.52 -0.17
CA PRO A 163 -53.47 -27.95 -0.27
C PRO A 163 -54.68 -28.16 -1.21
N GLU A 164 -54.45 -28.80 -2.35
CA GLU A 164 -55.54 -29.41 -3.14
C GLU A 164 -56.31 -30.45 -2.30
#